data_AF-A0A6G0W1Z2-F1
#
_entry.id   AF-A0A6G0W1Z2-F1
#
_cell.length_a   1.000
_cell.length_b   1.000
_cell.length_c   1.000
_cell.angle_alpha   90.00
_cell.angle_beta   90.00
_cell.angle_gamma   90.00
#
_symmetry.space_group_name_H-M   'P 1'
#
loop_
_entity.id
_entity.type
_entity.pdbx_description
1 polymer ?
#
loop_
_entity_poly.entity_id
_entity_poly.type
_entity_poly.pdbx_seq_one_letter_code
_entity_poly.pdbx_strand_id
1 'polypeptide(L)'
;MFKNLAWGIHLPPEPIITCWGTWLNAVNYYYEHFLHIKNVILQLDSNDALAIKHAKQLVENPDIEANLIHIKSNFGFLATEITRLETSGMLLSESVLRNERNSYKKRDDVLNKNSGFKIFTIISNILSGKKISREELLDDLTCDDFTKLPLLHLLTSNVFLIQCNSDDIDV
;
A
#
# COMPACT_ATOMS: atom_id res chain seq x y z
N MET A 1 9.54 33.67 -11.75
CA MET A 1 8.70 34.17 -10.65
C MET A 1 8.70 33.25 -9.45
N PHE A 2 8.22 31.99 -9.53
CA PHE A 2 8.19 31.07 -8.38
C PHE A 2 9.53 30.93 -7.64
N LYS A 3 10.62 30.62 -8.36
CA LYS A 3 11.98 30.51 -7.79
C LYS A 3 12.49 31.80 -7.11
N ASN A 4 11.95 32.97 -7.47
CA ASN A 4 12.36 34.25 -6.89
C ASN A 4 11.66 34.54 -5.56
N LEU A 5 10.47 33.96 -5.34
CA LEU A 5 9.63 34.18 -4.17
C LEU A 5 9.68 33.00 -3.18
N ALA A 6 10.09 31.83 -3.66
CA ALA A 6 10.20 30.58 -2.92
C ALA A 6 11.60 29.98 -3.16
N TRP A 7 12.63 30.67 -2.69
CA TRP A 7 14.02 30.22 -2.85
C TRP A 7 14.24 28.89 -2.12
N GLY A 8 14.83 27.92 -2.82
CA GLY A 8 15.08 26.58 -2.28
C GLY A 8 13.89 25.63 -2.27
N ILE A 9 12.69 26.10 -2.64
CA ILE A 9 11.51 25.24 -2.79
C ILE A 9 11.46 24.70 -4.23
N HIS A 10 11.33 23.38 -4.36
CA HIS A 10 11.18 22.71 -5.65
C HIS A 10 9.86 23.12 -6.32
N LEU A 11 9.68 22.86 -7.62
CA LEU A 11 8.36 23.06 -8.23
C LEU A 11 7.35 22.06 -7.66
N PRO A 12 6.06 22.44 -7.56
CA PRO A 12 5.02 21.49 -7.16
C PRO A 12 5.06 20.23 -8.04
N PRO A 13 4.86 19.04 -7.45
CA PRO A 13 4.76 17.81 -8.22
C PRO A 13 3.54 17.89 -9.13
N GLU A 14 3.59 17.25 -10.30
CA GLU A 14 2.46 17.13 -11.21
C GLU A 14 1.59 15.93 -10.77
N PRO A 15 0.41 16.16 -10.16
CA PRO A 15 -0.41 15.05 -9.69
C PRO A 15 -1.12 14.38 -10.87
N ILE A 16 -1.00 13.07 -10.98
CA ILE A 16 -1.88 12.28 -11.86
C ILE A 16 -3.13 11.95 -11.06
N ILE A 17 -4.27 12.55 -11.43
CA ILE A 17 -5.54 12.44 -10.67
C ILE A 17 -5.95 10.99 -10.42
N THR A 18 -5.66 10.08 -11.35
CA THR A 18 -5.98 8.65 -11.23
C THR A 18 -4.97 7.87 -10.39
N CYS A 19 -3.80 8.42 -10.07
CA CYS A 19 -2.78 7.79 -9.24
C CYS A 19 -2.77 8.42 -7.83
N TRP A 20 -3.50 7.80 -6.91
CA TRP A 20 -3.70 8.29 -5.55
C TRP A 20 -2.38 8.56 -4.80
N GLY A 21 -1.31 7.79 -5.09
CA GLY A 21 0.02 8.04 -4.53
C GLY A 21 0.60 9.40 -4.93
N THR A 22 0.56 9.74 -6.22
CA THR A 22 1.04 11.04 -6.71
C THR A 22 0.18 12.21 -6.22
N TRP A 23 -1.14 12.01 -6.13
CA TRP A 23 -2.04 13.02 -5.59
C TRP A 23 -1.78 13.31 -4.11
N LEU A 24 -1.58 12.26 -3.29
CA LEU A 24 -1.22 12.42 -1.88
C LEU A 24 0.16 13.05 -1.70
N ASN A 25 1.12 12.77 -2.58
CA ASN A 25 2.41 13.46 -2.60
C ASN A 25 2.26 14.95 -2.90
N ALA A 26 1.36 15.33 -3.80
CA ALA A 26 1.04 16.73 -4.03
C ALA A 26 0.40 17.37 -2.79
N VAL A 27 -0.55 16.70 -2.12
CA VAL A 27 -1.12 17.19 -0.86
C VAL A 27 -0.03 17.41 0.20
N ASN A 28 0.91 16.46 0.35
CA ASN A 28 2.04 16.60 1.27
C ASN A 28 2.86 17.86 0.96
N TYR A 29 3.20 18.06 -0.31
CA TYR A 29 3.95 19.23 -0.78
C TYR A 29 3.19 20.54 -0.53
N TYR A 30 1.90 20.60 -0.87
CA TYR A 30 1.08 21.80 -0.66
C TYR A 30 0.88 22.10 0.82
N TYR A 31 0.77 21.08 1.68
CA TYR A 31 0.74 21.24 3.13
C TYR A 31 2.05 21.85 3.66
N GLU A 32 3.20 21.30 3.25
CA GLU A 32 4.52 21.75 3.72
C GLU A 32 4.89 23.17 3.27
N HIS A 33 4.40 23.59 2.10
CA HIS A 33 4.76 24.86 1.48
C HIS A 33 3.58 25.81 1.25
N PHE A 34 2.45 25.58 1.93
CA PHE A 34 1.19 26.28 1.66
C PHE A 34 1.35 27.80 1.64
N LEU A 35 1.98 28.37 2.68
CA LEU A 35 2.13 29.82 2.82
C LEU A 35 2.98 30.44 1.69
N HIS A 36 4.05 29.77 1.27
CA HIS A 36 4.89 30.21 0.16
C HIS A 36 4.12 30.19 -1.15
N ILE A 37 3.39 29.09 -1.41
CA ILE A 37 2.58 28.91 -2.61
C ILE A 37 1.45 29.96 -2.66
N LYS A 38 0.78 30.18 -1.53
CA LYS A 38 -0.25 31.23 -1.38
C LYS A 38 0.32 32.59 -1.75
N ASN A 39 1.48 32.97 -1.20
CA ASN A 39 2.12 34.24 -1.53
C ASN A 39 2.44 34.35 -3.03
N VAL A 40 2.97 33.30 -3.66
CA VAL A 40 3.22 33.30 -5.11
C VAL A 40 1.94 33.51 -5.91
N ILE A 41 0.87 32.78 -5.58
CA ILE A 41 -0.41 32.85 -6.29
C ILE A 41 -1.03 34.24 -6.16
N LEU A 42 -0.95 34.86 -4.98
CA LEU A 42 -1.49 36.19 -4.74
C LEU A 42 -0.76 37.29 -5.53
N GLN A 43 0.52 37.10 -5.86
CA GLN A 43 1.31 38.05 -6.66
C GLN A 43 1.07 37.96 -8.18
N LEU A 44 0.41 36.92 -8.68
CA LEU A 44 0.08 36.80 -10.11
C LEU A 44 -0.99 37.83 -10.51
N ASP A 45 -1.00 38.32 -11.75
CA ASP A 45 -2.08 39.21 -12.20
C ASP A 45 -3.36 38.39 -12.42
N SER A 46 -4.46 38.82 -11.80
CA SER A 46 -5.77 38.19 -11.93
C SER A 46 -6.36 38.32 -13.35
N ASN A 47 -5.86 39.26 -14.16
CA ASN A 47 -6.31 39.50 -15.52
C ASN A 47 -5.62 38.62 -16.56
N ASP A 48 -4.47 38.01 -16.22
CA ASP A 48 -3.69 37.19 -17.16
C ASP A 48 -4.41 35.89 -17.54
N ALA A 49 -5.16 35.28 -16.61
CA ALA A 49 -5.92 34.07 -16.86
C ALA A 49 -7.04 33.85 -15.84
N LEU A 50 -8.15 33.27 -16.29
CA LEU A 50 -9.25 32.83 -15.42
C LEU A 50 -8.77 31.82 -14.35
N ALA A 51 -7.82 30.95 -14.70
CA ALA A 51 -7.23 30.00 -13.77
C ALA A 51 -6.52 30.70 -12.58
N ILE A 52 -5.86 31.83 -12.80
CA ILE A 52 -5.20 32.60 -11.74
C ILE A 52 -6.25 33.16 -10.78
N LYS A 53 -7.35 33.71 -11.32
CA LYS A 53 -8.47 34.22 -10.51
C LYS A 53 -9.04 33.13 -9.61
N HIS A 54 -9.27 31.93 -10.14
CA HIS A 54 -9.75 30.80 -9.35
C HIS A 54 -8.72 30.32 -8.32
N ALA A 55 -7.43 30.26 -8.68
CA ALA A 55 -6.38 29.87 -7.75
C ALA A 55 -6.30 30.83 -6.55
N LYS A 56 -6.43 32.15 -6.77
CA LYS A 56 -6.47 33.15 -5.70
C LYS A 56 -7.66 32.91 -4.74
N GLN A 57 -8.86 32.74 -5.29
CA GLN A 57 -10.06 32.43 -4.51
C GLN A 57 -9.87 31.16 -3.65
N LEU A 58 -9.20 30.15 -4.21
CA LEU A 58 -8.92 28.90 -3.51
C LEU A 58 -7.95 29.10 -2.34
N VAL A 59 -6.81 29.77 -2.53
CA VAL A 59 -5.82 29.97 -1.45
C VAL A 59 -6.24 30.99 -0.40
N GLU A 60 -7.23 31.83 -0.71
CA GLU A 60 -7.88 32.74 0.23
C GLU A 60 -8.97 32.05 1.05
N ASN A 61 -9.49 30.90 0.61
CA ASN A 61 -10.46 30.12 1.37
C ASN A 61 -9.80 29.54 2.65
N PRO A 62 -10.31 29.88 3.85
CA PRO A 62 -9.74 29.40 5.11
C PRO A 62 -9.81 27.88 5.27
N ASP A 63 -10.76 27.21 4.61
CA ASP A 63 -10.96 25.77 4.73
C ASP A 63 -9.87 24.96 4.02
N ILE A 64 -9.16 25.56 3.05
CA ILE A 64 -8.16 24.81 2.27
C ILE A 64 -6.99 24.36 3.14
N GLU A 65 -6.51 25.21 4.04
CA GLU A 65 -5.43 24.84 4.95
C GLU A 65 -5.87 23.74 5.92
N ALA A 66 -7.08 23.86 6.48
CA ALA A 66 -7.67 22.85 7.34
C ALA A 66 -7.85 21.49 6.61
N ASN A 67 -8.30 21.53 5.35
CA ASN A 67 -8.46 20.34 4.52
C ASN A 67 -7.11 19.69 4.20
N LEU A 68 -6.08 20.47 3.87
CA LEU A 68 -4.73 19.96 3.65
C LEU A 68 -4.19 19.27 4.91
N ILE A 69 -4.34 19.89 6.09
CA ILE A 69 -3.97 19.30 7.39
C ILE A 69 -4.72 17.98 7.60
N HIS A 70 -6.03 17.96 7.39
CA HIS A 70 -6.86 16.78 7.59
C HIS A 70 -6.41 15.63 6.68
N ILE A 71 -6.24 15.89 5.38
CA ILE A 71 -5.83 14.86 4.42
C ILE A 71 -4.43 14.35 4.74
N LYS A 72 -3.47 15.26 5.01
CA LYS A 72 -2.11 14.91 5.40
C LYS A 72 -2.09 14.01 6.64
N SER A 73 -2.84 14.37 7.68
CA SER A 73 -2.82 13.69 8.97
C SER A 73 -3.45 12.30 8.91
N ASN A 74 -4.53 12.14 8.14
CA ASN A 74 -5.28 10.88 8.07
C ASN A 74 -4.79 9.96 6.94
N PHE A 75 -4.35 10.52 5.81
CA PHE A 75 -4.09 9.75 4.59
C PHE A 75 -2.68 9.96 4.03
N GLY A 76 -1.90 10.91 4.54
CA GLY A 76 -0.56 11.21 4.01
C GLY A 76 0.42 10.04 4.04
N PHE A 77 0.24 9.10 4.98
CA PHE A 77 1.05 7.88 5.06
C PHE A 77 0.83 6.92 3.88
N LEU A 78 -0.35 6.98 3.24
CA LEU A 78 -0.69 6.08 2.13
C LEU A 78 0.20 6.31 0.92
N ALA A 79 0.70 7.52 0.70
CA ALA A 79 1.62 7.79 -0.41
C ALA A 79 2.91 6.94 -0.31
N THR A 80 3.46 6.84 0.90
CA THR A 80 4.65 6.03 1.18
C THR A 80 4.33 4.54 1.06
N GLU A 81 3.18 4.10 1.57
CA GLU A 81 2.78 2.69 1.47
C GLU A 81 2.50 2.26 0.03
N ILE A 82 1.84 3.10 -0.78
CA ILE A 82 1.62 2.85 -2.21
C ILE A 82 2.95 2.71 -2.94
N THR A 83 3.84 3.70 -2.81
CA THR A 83 5.18 3.67 -3.45
C THR A 83 5.95 2.41 -3.07
N ARG A 84 5.88 2.02 -1.80
CA ARG A 84 6.54 0.82 -1.29
C ARG A 84 5.94 -0.46 -1.89
N LEU A 85 4.62 -0.55 -1.98
CA LEU A 85 3.93 -1.70 -2.60
C LEU A 85 4.18 -1.79 -4.12
N GLU A 86 4.37 -0.66 -4.77
CA GLU A 86 4.72 -0.59 -6.20
C GLU A 86 6.19 -0.97 -6.47
N THR A 87 7.06 -0.89 -5.45
CA THR A 87 8.48 -1.24 -5.58
C THR A 87 8.67 -2.76 -5.55
N SER A 88 9.33 -3.33 -6.57
CA SER A 88 9.66 -4.76 -6.61
C SER A 88 10.69 -5.14 -5.54
N GLY A 89 10.57 -6.34 -4.96
CA GLY A 89 11.54 -6.88 -4.00
C GLY A 89 11.01 -7.02 -2.57
N MET A 90 9.76 -6.64 -2.32
CA MET A 90 9.08 -6.85 -1.06
C MET A 90 8.51 -8.27 -0.95
N LEU A 91 8.70 -8.90 0.22
CA LEU A 91 8.01 -10.16 0.53
C LEU A 91 6.51 -9.89 0.73
N LEU A 92 5.67 -10.78 0.19
CA LEU A 92 4.21 -10.70 0.36
C LEU A 92 3.79 -10.73 1.84
N SER A 93 4.52 -11.47 2.68
CA SER A 93 4.28 -11.50 4.13
C SER A 93 4.47 -10.12 4.77
N GLU A 94 5.48 -9.36 4.34
CA GLU A 94 5.78 -8.01 4.85
C GLU A 94 4.78 -6.96 4.37
N SER A 95 4.21 -7.11 3.17
CA SER A 95 3.19 -6.20 2.66
C SER A 95 1.85 -6.39 3.40
N VAL A 96 1.50 -7.64 3.75
CA VAL A 96 0.24 -7.98 4.44
C VAL A 96 0.24 -7.53 5.91
N LEU A 97 1.33 -7.72 6.64
CA LEU A 97 1.44 -7.33 8.05
C LEU A 97 1.36 -5.81 8.29
N ARG A 98 1.65 -4.98 7.28
CA ARG A 98 1.73 -3.52 7.47
C ARG A 98 0.42 -2.77 7.23
N ASN A 99 -0.60 -3.44 6.68
CA ASN A 99 -1.94 -2.86 6.50
C ASN A 99 -2.75 -2.75 7.82
N GLU A 100 -2.12 -3.03 8.96
CA GLU A 100 -2.73 -3.09 10.30
C GLU A 100 -3.25 -1.75 10.85
N ARG A 101 -2.99 -0.61 10.18
CA ARG A 101 -3.51 0.69 10.62
C ARG A 101 -4.98 0.95 10.24
N ASN A 102 -5.59 0.07 9.44
CA ASN A 102 -6.98 0.19 9.01
C ASN A 102 -7.84 -0.87 9.73
N SER A 103 -8.68 -0.42 10.68
CA SER A 103 -9.74 -1.15 11.39
C SER A 103 -9.70 -2.69 11.22
N TYR A 104 -8.97 -3.36 12.12
CA TYR A 104 -8.75 -4.81 12.17
C TYR A 104 -9.98 -5.65 11.81
N LYS A 105 -11.18 -5.21 12.20
CA LYS A 105 -12.45 -5.90 11.94
C LYS A 105 -12.68 -6.18 10.45
N LYS A 106 -12.58 -5.19 9.57
CA LYS A 106 -12.87 -5.40 8.13
C LYS A 106 -11.76 -6.23 7.46
N ARG A 107 -10.52 -6.05 7.89
CA ARG A 107 -9.38 -6.84 7.38
C ARG A 107 -9.53 -8.30 7.79
N ASP A 108 -9.75 -8.56 9.06
CA ASP A 108 -9.93 -9.91 9.60
C ASP A 108 -11.15 -10.58 8.97
N ASP A 109 -12.25 -9.85 8.79
CA ASP A 109 -13.44 -10.37 8.09
C ASP A 109 -13.15 -10.76 6.64
N VAL A 110 -12.37 -9.95 5.89
CA VAL A 110 -12.01 -10.24 4.50
C VAL A 110 -11.02 -11.40 4.42
N LEU A 111 -9.99 -11.41 5.28
CA LEU A 111 -8.97 -12.44 5.32
C LEU A 111 -9.53 -13.78 5.78
N ASN A 112 -10.39 -13.80 6.80
CA ASN A 112 -11.03 -15.01 7.32
C ASN A 112 -12.04 -15.61 6.35
N LYS A 113 -12.68 -14.78 5.50
CA LYS A 113 -13.59 -15.24 4.44
C LYS A 113 -12.86 -15.71 3.18
N ASN A 114 -11.59 -15.33 2.99
CA ASN A 114 -10.81 -15.74 1.83
C ASN A 114 -10.15 -17.11 2.09
N SER A 115 -10.69 -18.17 1.48
CA SER A 115 -10.14 -19.52 1.57
C SER A 115 -8.68 -19.60 1.10
N GLY A 116 -8.32 -18.87 0.04
CA GLY A 116 -6.95 -18.78 -0.47
C GLY A 116 -5.95 -18.20 0.53
N PHE A 117 -6.36 -17.25 1.37
CA PHE A 117 -5.50 -16.70 2.43
C PHE A 117 -5.21 -17.73 3.53
N LYS A 118 -6.18 -18.60 3.84
CA LYS A 118 -5.97 -19.73 4.78
C LYS A 118 -4.93 -20.70 4.23
N ILE A 119 -5.05 -21.07 2.95
CA ILE A 119 -4.09 -21.93 2.26
C ILE A 119 -2.68 -21.31 2.28
N PHE A 120 -2.58 -20.01 1.99
CA PHE A 120 -1.31 -19.28 2.03
C PHE A 120 -0.67 -19.28 3.43
N THR A 121 -1.48 -19.12 4.48
CA THR A 121 -1.02 -19.16 5.87
C THR A 121 -0.47 -20.54 6.24
N ILE A 122 -1.14 -21.62 5.81
CA ILE A 122 -0.67 -23.01 5.98
C ILE A 122 0.67 -23.19 5.28
N ILE A 123 0.78 -22.82 4.00
CA ILE A 123 2.04 -22.93 3.23
C ILE A 123 3.16 -22.14 3.93
N SER A 124 2.89 -20.92 4.37
CA SER A 124 3.88 -20.10 5.09
C SER A 124 4.35 -20.76 6.39
N ASN A 125 3.44 -21.39 7.14
CA ASN A 125 3.78 -22.10 8.38
C ASN A 125 4.64 -23.36 8.10
N ILE A 126 4.33 -24.13 7.04
CA ILE A 126 5.14 -25.27 6.58
C ILE A 126 6.56 -24.80 6.21
N LEU A 127 6.66 -23.76 5.39
CA LEU A 127 7.93 -23.19 4.95
C LEU A 127 8.76 -22.65 6.12
N SER A 128 8.10 -22.25 7.22
CA SER A 128 8.74 -21.78 8.44
C SER A 128 9.10 -22.90 9.42
N GLY A 129 8.86 -24.18 9.06
CA GLY A 129 9.13 -25.34 9.91
C GLY A 129 8.21 -25.46 11.12
N LYS A 130 7.06 -24.77 11.13
CA LYS A 130 6.06 -24.92 12.21
C LYS A 130 5.28 -26.22 12.01
N LYS A 131 5.08 -26.97 13.09
CA LYS A 131 4.25 -28.18 13.08
C LYS A 131 2.79 -27.77 12.94
N ILE A 132 2.13 -28.23 11.89
CA ILE A 132 0.70 -27.99 11.62
C ILE A 132 -0.07 -29.24 12.04
N SER A 133 -1.20 -29.05 12.73
CA SER A 133 -2.07 -30.18 13.09
C SER A 133 -2.94 -30.61 11.91
N ARG A 134 -3.38 -31.87 11.88
CA ARG A 134 -4.19 -32.40 10.77
C ARG A 134 -5.55 -31.68 10.66
N GLU A 135 -6.02 -31.13 11.77
CA GLU A 135 -7.26 -30.35 11.89
C GLU A 135 -7.13 -28.92 11.33
N GLU A 136 -5.90 -28.40 11.19
CA GLU A 136 -5.61 -27.10 10.55
C GLU A 136 -5.38 -27.22 9.03
N LEU A 137 -5.14 -28.43 8.52
CA LEU A 137 -5.26 -28.71 7.10
C LEU A 137 -6.75 -28.66 6.73
N LEU A 138 -7.13 -27.77 5.82
CA LEU A 138 -8.48 -27.78 5.25
C LEU A 138 -8.74 -29.17 4.64
N ASP A 139 -9.84 -29.81 5.04
CA ASP A 139 -10.32 -31.06 4.42
C ASP A 139 -10.50 -30.93 2.89
N ASP A 140 -10.64 -29.69 2.40
CA ASP A 140 -10.79 -29.33 0.99
C ASP A 140 -9.47 -29.22 0.22
N LEU A 141 -8.30 -29.29 0.88
CA LEU A 141 -7.00 -29.24 0.21
C LEU A 141 -6.61 -30.62 -0.29
N THR A 142 -6.82 -30.86 -1.58
CA THR A 142 -6.37 -32.09 -2.23
C THR A 142 -4.92 -31.99 -2.68
N CYS A 143 -4.24 -33.13 -2.84
CA CYS A 143 -2.87 -33.18 -3.36
C CYS A 143 -2.77 -32.47 -4.74
N ASP A 144 -3.86 -32.48 -5.51
CA ASP A 144 -3.99 -31.81 -6.82
C ASP A 144 -4.02 -30.28 -6.75
N ASP A 145 -4.32 -29.68 -5.60
CA ASP A 145 -4.26 -28.23 -5.43
C ASP A 145 -2.82 -27.75 -5.21
N PHE A 146 -1.96 -28.62 -4.65
CA PHE A 146 -0.54 -28.35 -4.53
C PHE A 146 0.18 -28.47 -5.88
N THR A 147 -0.26 -29.37 -6.77
CA THR A 147 0.35 -29.52 -8.10
C THR A 147 0.08 -28.33 -9.03
N LYS A 148 -0.97 -27.53 -8.74
CA LYS A 148 -1.31 -26.31 -9.48
C LYS A 148 -0.59 -25.06 -8.99
N LEU A 149 0.18 -25.14 -7.89
CA LEU A 149 0.98 -24.01 -7.43
C LEU A 149 2.22 -23.87 -8.34
N PRO A 150 2.42 -22.74 -9.03
CA PRO A 150 3.55 -22.53 -9.95
C PRO A 150 4.93 -22.59 -9.26
N LEU A 151 4.97 -22.75 -7.94
CA LEU A 151 6.17 -22.87 -7.11
C LEU A 151 6.45 -24.32 -6.66
N LEU A 152 5.72 -25.34 -7.15
CA LEU A 152 5.95 -26.74 -6.79
C LEU A 152 7.40 -27.17 -7.00
N HIS A 153 8.05 -26.64 -8.05
CA HIS A 153 9.45 -26.94 -8.37
C HIS A 153 10.46 -26.40 -7.33
N LEU A 154 10.06 -25.45 -6.48
CA LEU A 154 10.85 -24.96 -5.34
C LEU A 154 10.56 -25.74 -4.04
N LEU A 155 9.41 -26.42 -3.95
CA LEU A 155 8.97 -27.19 -2.78
C LEU A 155 9.54 -28.62 -2.75
N THR A 156 9.95 -29.16 -3.89
CA THR A 156 10.49 -30.53 -4.00
C THR A 156 11.92 -30.67 -3.50
N SER A 157 12.61 -29.59 -3.12
CA SER A 157 14.03 -29.70 -2.77
C SER A 157 14.31 -30.06 -1.30
N ASN A 158 13.39 -29.94 -0.33
CA ASN A 158 13.75 -30.27 1.07
C ASN A 158 12.63 -30.71 2.05
N VAL A 159 11.34 -30.71 1.73
CA VAL A 159 10.29 -31.01 2.75
C VAL A 159 9.35 -32.17 2.40
N PHE A 160 9.13 -32.49 1.13
CA PHE A 160 8.14 -33.52 0.76
C PHE A 160 8.61 -34.97 0.92
N LEU A 161 9.92 -35.23 1.07
CA LEU A 161 10.46 -36.59 1.22
C LEU A 161 10.25 -37.18 2.63
N ILE A 162 9.83 -36.38 3.62
CA ILE A 162 9.69 -36.87 5.01
C ILE A 162 8.26 -37.36 5.30
N GLN A 163 7.24 -36.88 4.59
CA GLN A 163 5.85 -37.23 4.90
C GLN A 163 5.22 -38.29 3.97
N CYS A 164 5.78 -38.53 2.77
CA CYS A 164 5.26 -39.56 1.86
C CYS A 164 5.90 -40.95 2.03
N ASN A 165 6.98 -41.08 2.81
CA ASN A 165 7.68 -42.36 3.02
C ASN A 165 7.26 -43.10 4.30
N SER A 166 6.17 -42.71 4.97
CA SER A 166 5.69 -43.42 6.17
C SER A 166 4.55 -44.42 5.91
N ASP A 167 4.13 -44.63 4.66
CA ASP A 167 3.07 -45.58 4.33
C ASP A 167 3.58 -46.89 3.68
N ASP A 168 4.88 -47.19 3.71
CA ASP A 168 5.41 -48.49 3.26
C ASP A 168 6.55 -48.97 4.17
N ILE A 169 6.23 -49.57 5.33
CA ILE A 169 6.88 -50.80 5.86
C ILE A 169 5.88 -51.48 6.83
N ASP A 170 5.11 -52.44 6.31
CA ASP A 170 4.61 -53.56 7.11
C ASP A 170 5.78 -54.47 7.50
N VAL A 171 6.09 -54.58 8.80
CA VAL A 171 6.42 -55.83 9.55
C VAL A 171 6.12 -55.60 11.03
#